data_AF-A0A1D6PBU6-F1
#
_entry.id   AF-A0A1D6PBU6-F1
#
_cell.length_a   1.000
_cell.length_b   1.000
_cell.length_c   1.000
_cell.angle_alpha   90.00
_cell.angle_beta   90.00
_cell.angle_gamma   90.00
#
_symmetry.space_group_name_H-M   'P 1'
#
loop_
_entity.id
_entity.type
_entity.pdbx_description
1 polymer ?
#
loop_
_entity_poly.entity_id
_entity_poly.type
_entity_poly.pdbx_seq_one_letter_code
_entity_poly.pdbx_strand_id
1 'polypeptide(L)'
;MFPAMIDLCRAMCSLATQNSGYPMLARTHGQPASPTTVGKEMANFAARLSDIGKSFSEVKILGKFAGAVGNYNADVVAYPEVDWPKVAEEFVRSLGLQFNPYVTQVIYILCLDI
;
A
#
# COMPACT_ATOMS: atom_id res chain seq x y z
N MET A 1 -4.60 6.76 -7.70
CA MET A 1 -3.86 5.56 -8.14
C MET A 1 -4.60 4.27 -7.77
N PHE A 2 -4.88 4.01 -6.49
CA PHE A 2 -5.52 2.76 -6.06
C PHE A 2 -6.88 2.45 -6.70
N PRO A 3 -7.83 3.41 -6.86
CA PRO A 3 -9.09 3.13 -7.56
C PRO A 3 -8.89 2.66 -9.01
N ALA A 4 -7.97 3.29 -9.74
CA ALA A 4 -7.64 2.89 -11.11
C ALA A 4 -7.03 1.49 -11.19
N MET A 5 -6.24 1.06 -10.19
CA MET A 5 -5.75 -0.32 -10.11
C MET A 5 -6.89 -1.31 -9.92
N ILE A 6 -7.87 -0.98 -9.07
CA ILE A 6 -9.06 -1.82 -8.86
C ILE A 6 -9.87 -1.91 -10.16
N ASP A 7 -10.11 -0.79 -10.82
CA ASP A 7 -10.87 -0.75 -12.07
C ASP A 7 -10.19 -1.58 -13.17
N LEU A 8 -8.86 -1.46 -13.30
CA LEU A 8 -8.06 -2.26 -14.22
C LEU A 8 -8.12 -3.75 -13.87
N CYS A 9 -8.04 -4.11 -12.59
CA CYS A 9 -8.18 -5.50 -12.14
C CYS A 9 -9.57 -6.05 -12.49
N ARG A 10 -10.65 -5.28 -12.29
CA ARG A 10 -12.02 -5.68 -12.68
C ARG A 10 -12.15 -5.86 -14.18
N ALA A 11 -11.56 -4.97 -14.98
CA ALA A 11 -11.55 -5.09 -16.43
C ALA A 11 -10.85 -6.38 -16.89
N MET A 12 -9.69 -6.71 -16.30
CA MET A 12 -8.98 -7.96 -16.59
C MET A 12 -9.79 -9.20 -16.16
N CYS A 13 -10.45 -9.18 -15.00
CA CYS A 13 -11.35 -10.26 -14.58
C CYS A 13 -12.51 -10.43 -15.57
N SER A 14 -13.09 -9.34 -16.06
CA SER A 14 -14.16 -9.38 -17.05
C SER A 14 -13.69 -10.01 -18.36
N LEU A 15 -12.52 -9.60 -18.86
CA LEU A 15 -11.89 -10.22 -20.03
C LEU A 15 -11.59 -11.70 -19.79
N ALA A 16 -11.13 -12.07 -18.60
CA ALA A 16 -10.85 -13.46 -18.24
C ALA A 16 -12.10 -14.33 -18.34
N THR A 17 -13.23 -13.89 -17.77
CA THR A 17 -14.49 -14.63 -17.81
C THR A 17 -15.07 -14.69 -19.22
N GLN A 18 -15.18 -13.54 -19.89
CA GLN A 18 -15.74 -13.44 -21.24
C GLN A 18 -14.97 -14.29 -22.26
N ASN A 19 -13.66 -14.45 -22.06
CA ASN A 19 -12.79 -15.16 -22.98
C ASN A 19 -12.31 -16.54 -22.49
N SER A 20 -12.92 -17.06 -21.43
CA SER A 20 -12.52 -18.33 -20.79
C SER A 20 -12.58 -19.54 -21.73
N GLY A 21 -13.50 -19.52 -22.70
CA GLY A 21 -13.70 -20.59 -23.69
C GLY A 21 -12.96 -20.42 -25.02
N TYR A 22 -12.24 -19.32 -25.26
CA TYR A 22 -11.54 -19.10 -26.53
C TYR A 22 -10.14 -19.75 -26.51
N PRO A 23 -9.92 -20.86 -27.24
CA PRO A 23 -8.61 -21.51 -27.27
C PRO A 23 -7.58 -20.63 -27.98
N MET A 24 -6.35 -20.67 -27.49
CA MET A 24 -5.22 -19.93 -28.02
C MET A 24 -3.97 -20.84 -28.07
N LEU A 25 -3.25 -20.81 -29.19
CA LEU A 25 -1.94 -21.45 -29.28
C LEU A 25 -0.94 -20.68 -28.42
N ALA A 26 -0.49 -21.28 -27.32
CA ALA A 26 0.48 -20.64 -26.45
C ALA A 26 1.87 -20.57 -27.11
N ARG A 27 2.71 -19.66 -26.61
CA ARG A 27 4.10 -19.53 -27.02
C ARG A 27 5.05 -19.52 -25.83
N THR A 28 6.03 -20.40 -25.83
CA THR A 28 7.15 -20.39 -24.87
C THR A 28 8.44 -20.14 -25.65
N HIS A 29 9.26 -19.19 -25.19
CA HIS A 29 10.41 -18.69 -25.98
C HIS A 29 10.03 -18.25 -27.41
N GLY A 30 8.79 -17.81 -27.62
CA GLY A 30 8.23 -17.44 -28.92
C GLY A 30 7.77 -18.60 -29.82
N GLN A 31 8.09 -19.84 -29.45
CA GLN A 31 7.74 -21.05 -30.21
C GLN A 31 6.38 -21.62 -29.81
N PRO A 32 5.62 -22.26 -30.73
CA PRO A 32 4.36 -22.93 -30.40
C PRO A 32 4.48 -23.92 -29.24
N ALA A 33 3.51 -23.90 -28.34
CA ALA A 33 3.43 -24.79 -27.18
C ALA A 33 1.99 -25.30 -26.98
N SER A 34 1.77 -26.09 -25.92
CA SER A 34 0.44 -26.59 -25.55
C SER A 34 -0.61 -25.46 -25.48
N PRO A 35 -1.83 -25.66 -25.99
CA PRO A 35 -2.86 -24.62 -25.99
C PRO A 35 -3.23 -24.11 -24.58
N THR A 36 -3.69 -22.87 -24.54
CA THR A 36 -4.30 -22.20 -23.37
C THR A 36 -5.64 -21.56 -23.81
N THR A 37 -6.26 -20.74 -22.98
CA THR A 37 -7.35 -19.83 -23.40
C THR A 37 -6.97 -18.38 -23.19
N VAL A 38 -7.51 -17.49 -24.03
CA VAL A 38 -7.32 -16.03 -23.86
C VAL A 38 -7.74 -15.60 -22.47
N GLY A 39 -8.85 -16.15 -21.97
CA GLY A 39 -9.33 -15.87 -20.62
C GLY A 39 -8.36 -16.32 -19.52
N LYS A 40 -7.74 -17.49 -19.66
CA LYS A 40 -6.73 -17.98 -18.71
C LYS A 40 -5.50 -17.06 -18.64
N GLU A 41 -5.06 -16.50 -19.76
CA GLU A 41 -3.94 -15.56 -19.75
C GLU A 41 -4.30 -14.22 -19.11
N MET A 42 -5.52 -13.71 -19.32
CA MET A 42 -6.00 -12.52 -18.62
C MET A 42 -6.13 -12.74 -17.10
N ALA A 43 -6.57 -13.94 -16.68
CA ALA A 43 -6.66 -14.31 -15.27
C ALA A 43 -5.29 -14.28 -14.56
N ASN A 44 -4.21 -14.66 -15.25
CA ASN A 44 -2.84 -14.59 -14.70
C ASN A 44 -2.46 -13.15 -14.31
N PHE A 45 -2.77 -12.18 -15.18
CA PHE A 45 -2.49 -10.77 -14.90
C PHE A 45 -3.40 -10.21 -13.80
N ALA A 46 -4.69 -10.54 -13.82
CA ALA A 46 -5.64 -10.12 -12.80
C ALA A 46 -5.22 -10.61 -11.40
N ALA A 47 -4.83 -11.89 -11.27
CA ALA A 47 -4.37 -12.47 -10.01
C ALA A 47 -3.16 -11.71 -9.44
N ARG A 48 -2.14 -11.45 -10.28
CA ARG A 48 -0.93 -10.73 -9.88
C ARG A 48 -1.23 -9.28 -9.47
N LEU A 49 -2.08 -8.57 -10.21
CA LEU A 49 -2.46 -7.20 -9.87
C LEU A 49 -3.28 -7.15 -8.57
N SER A 50 -4.18 -8.10 -8.37
CA SER A 50 -4.96 -8.22 -7.13
C SER A 50 -4.05 -8.38 -5.91
N ASP A 51 -3.02 -9.22 -5.99
CA ASP A 51 -2.10 -9.42 -4.86
C ASP A 51 -1.29 -8.16 -4.55
N ILE A 52 -0.80 -7.43 -5.57
CA ILE A 52 -0.17 -6.11 -5.37
C ILE A 52 -1.17 -5.13 -4.74
N GLY A 53 -2.44 -5.16 -5.16
CA GLY A 53 -3.50 -4.33 -4.62
C GLY A 53 -3.74 -4.56 -3.12
N LYS A 54 -3.68 -5.82 -2.66
CA LYS A 54 -3.79 -6.14 -1.23
C LYS A 54 -2.64 -5.52 -0.45
N SER A 55 -1.40 -5.75 -0.87
CA SER A 55 -0.22 -5.16 -0.21
C SER A 55 -0.28 -3.63 -0.21
N PHE A 56 -0.75 -3.01 -1.30
CA PHE A 56 -0.94 -1.56 -1.36
C PHE A 56 -1.94 -1.06 -0.32
N SER A 57 -3.05 -1.79 -0.13
CA SER A 57 -4.10 -1.41 0.84
C SER A 57 -3.66 -1.55 2.30
N GLU A 58 -2.63 -2.36 2.56
CA GLU A 58 -2.08 -2.60 3.90
C GLU A 58 -0.99 -1.60 4.29
N VAL A 59 -0.54 -0.74 3.36
CA VAL A 59 0.49 0.26 3.63
C VAL A 59 -0.01 1.24 4.70
N LYS A 60 0.67 1.21 5.85
CA LYS A 60 0.44 2.13 6.96
C LYS A 60 1.03 3.50 6.63
N ILE A 61 0.20 4.53 6.62
CA ILE A 61 0.67 5.91 6.49
C ILE A 61 0.92 6.45 7.90
N LEU A 62 2.21 6.59 8.23
CA LEU A 62 2.66 7.03 9.55
C LEU A 62 2.73 8.57 9.62
N GLY A 63 2.53 9.12 10.81
CA GLY A 63 2.70 10.55 11.12
C GLY A 63 3.46 10.77 12.42
N LYS A 64 4.07 11.96 12.57
CA LYS A 64 4.81 12.37 13.78
C LYS A 64 4.52 13.81 14.14
N PHE A 65 4.61 14.12 15.44
CA PHE A 65 4.61 15.47 15.98
C PHE A 65 5.48 15.45 17.25
N ALA A 66 6.78 15.74 17.14
CA ALA A 66 7.74 15.51 18.24
C ALA A 66 8.88 16.54 18.32
N GLY A 67 8.67 17.71 17.71
CA GLY A 67 9.66 18.80 17.70
C GLY A 67 10.91 18.51 16.85
N ALA A 68 11.99 19.26 17.14
CA ALA A 68 13.19 19.34 16.30
C ALA A 68 13.95 18.02 16.14
N VAL A 69 14.03 17.21 17.19
CA VAL A 69 14.81 15.96 17.21
C VAL A 69 14.03 14.76 17.74
N GLY A 70 12.72 14.88 17.92
CA GLY A 70 11.86 13.78 18.36
C GLY A 70 11.55 13.72 19.86
N ASN A 71 12.00 14.71 20.64
CA ASN A 71 11.94 14.68 22.11
C ASN A 71 11.06 15.77 22.73
N TYR A 72 10.28 16.51 21.94
CA TYR A 72 9.36 17.56 22.46
C TYR A 72 10.06 18.68 23.24
N ASN A 73 11.38 18.90 23.05
CA ASN A 73 12.18 19.78 23.90
C ASN A 73 11.62 21.21 24.01
N ALA A 74 11.22 21.81 22.90
CA ALA A 74 10.67 23.16 22.90
C ALA A 74 9.30 23.21 23.56
N ASP A 75 8.48 22.19 23.31
CA ASP A 75 7.12 22.08 23.82
C ASP A 75 7.11 21.93 25.35
N VAL A 76 7.98 21.06 25.88
CA VAL A 76 8.16 20.84 27.33
C VAL A 76 8.74 22.07 28.03
N VAL A 77 9.64 22.83 27.39
CA VAL A 77 10.15 24.09 27.96
C VAL A 77 9.06 25.14 28.06
N ALA A 78 8.17 25.22 27.06
CA ALA A 78 7.10 26.20 27.02
C ALA A 78 5.94 25.84 27.96
N TYR A 79 5.57 24.55 28.02
CA TYR A 79 4.45 24.04 28.83
C TYR A 79 4.84 22.69 29.46
N PRO A 80 5.53 22.70 30.61
CA PRO A 80 6.04 21.48 31.25
C PRO A 80 4.95 20.57 31.85
N GLU A 81 3.77 21.11 32.13
CA GLU A 81 2.63 20.38 32.70
C GLU A 81 1.82 19.58 31.67
N VAL A 82 2.07 19.79 30.38
CA VAL A 82 1.33 19.14 29.29
C VAL A 82 1.96 17.80 28.94
N ASP A 83 1.13 16.76 28.82
CA ASP A 83 1.51 15.46 28.28
C ASP A 83 1.64 15.53 26.75
N TRP A 84 2.80 16.01 26.29
CA TRP A 84 3.09 16.19 24.87
C TRP A 84 3.05 14.90 24.03
N PRO A 85 3.54 13.74 24.51
CA PRO A 85 3.33 12.47 23.82
C PRO A 85 1.85 12.16 23.55
N LYS A 86 0.97 12.39 24.53
CA LYS A 86 -0.47 12.18 24.36
C LYS A 86 -1.08 13.16 23.36
N VAL A 87 -0.76 14.46 23.48
CA VAL A 87 -1.23 15.48 22.53
C VAL A 87 -0.78 15.15 21.10
N ALA A 88 0.46 14.70 20.93
CA ALA A 88 1.00 14.31 19.64
C ALA A 88 0.26 13.11 19.04
N GLU A 89 -0.02 12.08 19.84
CA GLU A 89 -0.78 10.93 19.39
C GLU A 89 -2.20 11.32 18.94
N GLU A 90 -2.91 12.07 19.78
CA GLU A 90 -4.28 12.53 19.49
C GLU A 90 -4.30 13.40 18.23
N PHE A 91 -3.35 14.33 18.10
CA PHE A 91 -3.22 15.18 16.92
C PHE A 91 -2.96 14.36 15.65
N VAL A 92 -1.97 13.46 15.65
CA VAL A 92 -1.64 12.67 14.46
C VAL A 92 -2.79 11.74 14.07
N ARG A 93 -3.46 11.12 15.04
CA ARG A 93 -4.63 10.26 14.78
C ARG A 93 -5.83 11.05 14.26
N SER A 94 -6.01 12.30 14.69
CA SER A 94 -7.08 13.17 14.17
C SER A 94 -6.94 13.45 12.67
N LEU A 95 -5.73 13.33 12.11
CA LEU A 95 -5.45 13.45 10.68
C LEU A 95 -5.66 12.14 9.90
N GLY A 96 -6.11 11.07 10.56
CA GLY A 96 -6.27 9.74 9.94
C GLY A 96 -4.96 8.98 9.73
N LEU A 97 -3.87 9.42 10.38
CA LEU A 97 -2.56 8.79 10.29
C LEU A 97 -2.30 7.84 11.46
N GLN A 98 -1.41 6.88 11.26
CA GLN A 98 -0.90 6.07 12.35
C GLN A 98 0.24 6.80 13.07
N PHE A 99 0.14 6.92 14.39
CA PHE A 99 1.14 7.64 15.17
C PHE A 99 2.44 6.82 15.31
N ASN A 100 3.57 7.47 15.02
CA ASN A 100 4.89 6.93 15.31
C ASN A 100 5.53 7.72 16.48
N PRO A 101 5.64 7.12 17.69
CA PRO A 101 6.18 7.79 18.86
C PRO A 101 7.71 7.95 18.84
N TYR A 102 8.43 7.17 18.03
CA TYR A 102 9.90 7.14 18.02
C TYR A 102 10.43 7.63 16.69
N VAL A 103 10.81 8.90 16.65
CA VAL A 103 11.33 9.56 15.45
C VAL A 103 12.52 10.43 15.78
N THR A 104 13.29 10.78 14.75
CA THR A 104 14.29 11.86 14.86
C THR A 104 13.63 13.17 14.40
N GLN A 105 14.41 14.07 13.80
CA GLN A 105 13.87 15.22 13.08
C GLN A 105 12.89 14.79 11.97
N VAL A 106 13.15 13.64 11.34
CA VAL A 106 12.35 13.08 10.23
C VAL A 106 11.65 11.79 10.64
N ILE A 107 10.54 11.50 9.97
CA ILE A 107 9.89 10.19 10.01
C ILE A 107 10.53 9.29 8.96
N TYR A 108 10.84 8.03 9.30
CA TYR A 108 11.39 7.09 8.33
C TYR A 108 10.31 6.58 7.38
N ILE A 109 10.67 6.46 6.11
CA ILE A 109 9.76 6.07 5.01
C ILE A 109 9.77 4.55 4.78
N LEU A 110 10.69 3.81 5.39
CA LEU A 110 10.77 2.36 5.26
C LEU A 110 10.28 1.68 6.55
N CYS A 111 9.24 0.85 6.41
CA CYS A 111 8.92 -0.23 7.33
C CYS A 111 10.15 -1.14 7.43
N LEU A 112 11.09 -0.78 8.31
CA LEU A 112 11.89 -1.79 8.98
C LEU A 112 11.08 -2.11 10.23
N ASP A 113 10.24 -3.13 10.12
CA ASP A 113 9.72 -3.85 11.27
C ASP A 113 10.95 -4.48 11.97
N ILE A 114 11.60 -3.71 12.84
CA ILE A 114 12.59 -4.19 13.83
C ILE A 114 11.84 -4.39 15.14
#